data_AF-A0AAU3QFK4-F1
#
_entry.id   AF-A0AAU3QFK4-F1
#
_cell.length_a   1.000
_cell.length_b   1.000
_cell.length_c   1.000
_cell.angle_alpha   90.00
_cell.angle_beta   90.00
_cell.angle_gamma   90.00
#
_symmetry.space_group_name_H-M   'P 1'
#
loop_
_entity.id
_entity.type
_entity.pdbx_description
1 polymer ?
#
loop_
_entity_poly.entity_id
_entity_poly.type
_entity_poly.pdbx_seq_one_letter_code
_entity_poly.pdbx_strand_id
1 'polypeptide(L)'
;MGRIDYLHDPDAPPANSVVPSVVAFVQNDAGDVLLIQRSDNGRWALPGGGHDVGESISDTVVREVWEETGIRAEVVDMSGIYTDPGHVMLYDDGEARQQFSICFRARPVAGEVRTSDETTQVRWVSPADLSEFDIHPTMRLRIEHAMDRKRIAPYVG
;
A
#
# COMPACT_ATOMS: atom_id res chain seq x y z
N MET A 1 3.65 7.92 13.44
CA MET A 1 3.30 7.09 14.61
C MET A 1 4.08 5.79 14.48
N GLY A 2 4.67 5.26 15.55
CA GLY A 2 5.30 3.95 15.50
C GLY A 2 4.24 2.85 15.36
N ARG A 3 4.64 1.72 14.77
CA ARG A 3 3.79 0.54 14.62
C ARG A 3 4.63 -0.73 14.59
N ILE A 4 4.11 -1.80 15.17
CA ILE A 4 4.66 -3.15 15.07
C ILE A 4 3.72 -3.99 14.20
N ASP A 5 4.27 -4.59 13.14
CA ASP A 5 3.55 -5.49 12.23
C ASP A 5 3.78 -6.95 12.65
N TYR A 6 2.70 -7.64 12.99
CA TYR A 6 2.66 -9.07 13.27
C TYR A 6 2.05 -9.81 12.07
N LEU A 7 2.72 -10.87 11.60
CA LEU A 7 2.23 -11.72 10.51
C LEU A 7 2.30 -13.19 10.93
N HIS A 8 1.13 -13.78 11.16
CA HIS A 8 0.95 -15.13 11.71
C HIS A 8 1.78 -15.40 12.97
N ASP A 9 2.01 -14.33 13.76
CA ASP A 9 2.78 -14.39 14.99
C ASP A 9 1.85 -14.80 16.15
N PRO A 10 2.15 -15.89 16.89
CA PRO A 10 1.35 -16.32 18.02
C PRO A 10 1.34 -15.33 19.19
N ASP A 11 2.33 -14.43 19.27
CA ASP A 11 2.45 -13.41 20.30
C ASP A 11 1.74 -12.09 19.92
N ALA A 12 1.07 -12.05 18.76
CA ALA A 12 0.28 -10.89 18.35
C ALA A 12 -0.87 -10.60 19.33
N PRO A 13 -1.13 -9.32 19.68
CA PRO A 13 -2.30 -8.98 20.48
C PRO A 13 -3.59 -9.29 19.71
N PRO A 14 -4.70 -9.57 20.40
CA PRO A 14 -5.99 -9.76 19.74
C PRO A 14 -6.39 -8.46 19.02
N ALA A 15 -6.77 -8.59 17.75
CA ALA A 15 -7.26 -7.45 16.98
C ALA A 15 -8.50 -6.85 17.65
N ASN A 16 -8.49 -5.53 17.83
CA ASN A 16 -9.58 -4.77 18.45
C ASN A 16 -10.24 -3.77 17.48
N SER A 17 -9.70 -3.63 16.27
CA SER A 17 -10.26 -2.78 15.22
C SER A 17 -10.05 -3.35 13.82
N VAL A 18 -10.87 -2.86 12.89
CA VAL A 18 -10.71 -3.05 11.44
C VAL A 18 -10.98 -1.71 10.78
N VAL A 19 -9.98 -1.15 10.11
CA VAL A 19 -10.11 0.13 9.38
C VAL A 19 -9.77 -0.12 7.91
N PRO A 20 -10.70 0.14 6.98
CA PRO A 20 -10.42 0.03 5.55
C PRO A 20 -9.26 0.96 5.15
N SER A 21 -8.37 0.42 4.33
CA SER A 21 -7.25 1.15 3.75
C SER A 21 -7.10 0.81 2.28
N VAL A 22 -6.32 1.60 1.57
CA VAL A 22 -5.99 1.40 0.16
C VAL A 22 -4.50 1.41 -0.06
N VAL A 23 -4.06 0.77 -1.14
CA VAL A 23 -2.72 0.94 -1.71
C VAL A 23 -2.81 1.01 -3.22
N ALA A 24 -1.91 1.76 -3.85
CA ALA A 24 -1.88 1.94 -5.30
C ALA A 24 -0.64 1.31 -5.91
N PHE A 25 -0.83 0.31 -6.77
CA PHE A 25 0.18 -0.11 -7.74
C PHE A 25 0.14 0.88 -8.91
N VAL A 26 0.92 1.96 -8.82
CA VAL A 26 1.07 2.94 -9.90
C VAL A 26 2.21 2.51 -10.80
N GLN A 27 1.92 2.23 -12.08
CA GLN A 27 2.94 1.85 -13.07
C GLN A 27 3.02 2.91 -14.18
N ASN A 28 4.23 3.38 -14.48
CA ASN A 28 4.48 4.31 -15.58
C ASN A 28 4.61 3.59 -16.94
N ASP A 29 4.73 4.36 -18.03
CA ASP A 29 4.85 3.79 -19.38
C ASP A 29 6.14 2.98 -19.61
N ALA A 30 7.18 3.20 -18.80
CA ALA A 30 8.41 2.40 -18.82
C ALA A 30 8.24 1.05 -18.10
N GLY A 31 7.14 0.84 -17.38
CA GLY A 31 6.87 -0.35 -16.59
C GLY A 31 7.37 -0.27 -15.14
N ASP A 32 7.95 0.85 -14.72
CA ASP A 32 8.42 1.05 -13.35
C ASP A 32 7.24 1.31 -12.41
N VAL A 33 7.40 0.84 -11.17
CA VAL A 33 6.42 0.91 -10.10
C VAL A 33 6.78 2.04 -9.15
N LEU A 34 5.81 2.86 -8.77
CA LEU A 34 5.99 3.90 -7.77
C LEU A 34 6.04 3.29 -6.37
N LEU A 35 7.16 3.47 -5.66
CA LEU A 35 7.32 3.06 -4.27
C LEU A 35 7.68 4.25 -3.38
N ILE A 36 7.23 4.17 -2.13
CA ILE A 36 7.58 5.07 -1.04
C ILE A 36 8.42 4.34 0.01
N GLN A 37 9.34 5.05 0.65
CA GLN A 37 10.01 4.59 1.86
C GLN A 37 9.35 5.26 3.07
N ARG A 38 8.78 4.45 3.96
CA ARG A 38 8.03 4.93 5.11
C ARG A 38 8.95 5.56 6.16
N SER A 39 8.52 6.65 6.77
CA SER A 39 9.30 7.33 7.82
C SER A 39 9.29 6.59 9.17
N ASP A 40 8.31 5.74 9.43
CA ASP A 40 8.13 5.04 10.71
C ASP A 40 9.03 3.82 10.89
N ASN A 41 9.28 3.05 9.83
CA ASN A 41 10.04 1.80 9.89
C ASN A 41 11.10 1.63 8.79
N GLY A 42 11.21 2.59 7.86
CA GLY A 42 12.20 2.58 6.79
C GLY A 42 11.97 1.55 5.68
N ARG A 43 10.87 0.78 5.72
CA ARG A 43 10.50 -0.18 4.68
C ARG A 43 9.90 0.51 3.47
N TRP A 44 10.01 -0.16 2.34
CA TRP A 44 9.41 0.27 1.09
C TRP A 44 8.01 -0.32 0.91
N ALA A 45 7.11 0.49 0.35
CA ALA A 45 5.71 0.14 0.16
C ALA A 45 5.14 0.80 -1.09
N LEU A 46 4.00 0.27 -1.54
CA LEU A 46 3.10 1.02 -2.43
C LEU A 46 2.53 2.22 -1.64
N PRO A 47 2.35 3.40 -2.28
CA PRO A 47 1.66 4.51 -1.65
C PRO A 47 0.20 4.15 -1.32
N GLY A 48 -0.33 4.71 -0.24
CA GLY A 48 -1.68 4.44 0.24
C GLY A 48 -1.87 4.70 1.72
N GLY A 49 -3.13 4.78 2.15
CA GLY A 49 -3.48 5.10 3.52
C GLY A 49 -4.91 4.72 3.89
N GLY A 50 -5.41 5.35 4.95
CA GLY A 50 -6.72 5.05 5.55
C GLY A 50 -7.87 5.65 4.74
N HIS A 51 -9.01 4.95 4.74
CA HIS A 51 -10.24 5.48 4.17
C HIS A 51 -10.91 6.46 5.12
N ASP A 52 -11.15 7.69 4.65
CA ASP A 52 -11.80 8.74 5.42
C ASP A 52 -13.32 8.76 5.25
N VAL A 53 -14.02 9.18 6.30
CA VAL A 53 -15.48 9.32 6.28
C VAL A 53 -15.92 10.36 5.26
N GLY A 54 -16.82 9.97 4.36
CA GLY A 54 -17.38 10.87 3.33
C GLY A 54 -16.62 10.83 2.01
N GLU A 55 -15.55 10.05 1.91
CA GLU A 55 -14.80 9.83 0.68
C GLU A 55 -15.29 8.55 -0.04
N SER A 56 -15.06 8.41 -1.34
CA SER A 56 -15.17 7.11 -2.01
C SER A 56 -13.82 6.38 -1.95
N ILE A 57 -13.81 5.05 -1.96
CA ILE A 57 -12.54 4.31 -1.86
C ILE A 57 -11.57 4.61 -3.01
N SER A 58 -12.08 4.98 -4.19
CA SER A 58 -11.29 5.42 -5.33
C SER A 58 -10.71 6.82 -5.12
N ASP A 59 -11.45 7.71 -4.47
CA ASP A 59 -10.93 9.05 -4.14
C ASP A 59 -9.82 8.94 -3.09
N THR A 60 -9.99 8.06 -2.09
CA THR A 60 -8.96 7.76 -1.08
C THR A 60 -7.65 7.39 -1.74
N VAL A 61 -7.64 6.42 -2.67
CA VAL A 61 -6.38 5.98 -3.27
C VAL A 61 -5.72 7.06 -4.12
N VAL A 62 -6.52 7.90 -4.81
CA VAL A 62 -5.98 9.02 -5.60
C VAL A 62 -5.42 10.12 -4.69
N ARG A 63 -6.10 10.44 -3.59
CA ARG A 63 -5.63 11.41 -2.58
C ARG A 63 -4.32 10.95 -1.96
N GLU A 64 -4.27 9.73 -1.46
CA GLU A 64 -3.09 9.17 -0.77
C GLU A 64 -1.86 9.16 -1.69
N VAL A 65 -2.01 8.72 -2.94
CA VAL A 65 -0.91 8.76 -3.92
C VAL A 65 -0.42 10.18 -4.10
N TRP A 66 -1.32 11.15 -4.24
CA TRP A 66 -0.92 12.56 -4.41
C TRP A 66 -0.21 13.13 -3.17
N GLU A 67 -0.73 12.86 -1.98
CA GLU A 67 -0.21 13.38 -0.71
C GLU A 67 1.20 12.84 -0.43
N GLU A 68 1.40 11.53 -0.57
CA GLU A 68 2.66 10.85 -0.25
C GLU A 68 3.75 11.01 -1.32
N THR A 69 3.35 11.16 -2.60
CA THR A 69 4.30 11.03 -3.72
C THR A 69 4.41 12.25 -4.62
N GLY A 70 3.44 13.18 -4.57
CA GLY A 70 3.34 14.27 -5.54
C GLY A 70 2.92 13.83 -6.95
N ILE A 71 2.55 12.56 -7.15
CA ILE A 71 2.05 12.03 -8.43
C ILE A 71 0.53 12.07 -8.43
N ARG A 72 -0.06 12.59 -9.52
CA ARG A 72 -1.48 12.43 -9.79
C ARG A 72 -1.69 11.15 -10.57
N ALA A 73 -2.52 10.26 -10.04
CA ALA A 73 -2.80 8.96 -10.64
C ALA A 73 -4.28 8.82 -11.01
N GLU A 74 -4.55 7.97 -11.99
CA GLU A 74 -5.88 7.54 -12.40
C GLU A 74 -6.01 6.04 -12.14
N VAL A 75 -7.07 5.64 -11.43
CA VAL A 75 -7.37 4.23 -11.15
C VAL A 75 -7.78 3.54 -12.44
N VAL A 76 -7.17 2.39 -12.73
CA VAL A 76 -7.50 1.54 -13.87
C VAL A 76 -8.50 0.48 -13.44
N ASP A 77 -8.17 -0.29 -12.40
CA ASP A 77 -9.01 -1.35 -11.84
C ASP A 77 -8.52 -1.75 -10.43
N MET A 78 -9.14 -2.78 -9.86
CA MET A 78 -8.77 -3.37 -8.57
C MET A 78 -7.99 -4.67 -8.76
N SER A 79 -6.81 -4.76 -8.13
CA SER A 79 -5.98 -5.97 -8.07
C SER A 79 -6.48 -6.97 -7.02
N GLY A 80 -6.97 -6.49 -5.87
CA GLY A 80 -7.52 -7.36 -4.86
C GLY A 80 -7.83 -6.70 -3.53
N ILE A 81 -8.51 -7.47 -2.68
CA ILE A 81 -8.87 -7.14 -1.31
C ILE A 81 -8.13 -8.13 -0.39
N TYR A 82 -7.39 -7.58 0.58
CA TYR A 82 -6.49 -8.31 1.47
C TYR A 82 -6.93 -8.07 2.91
N THR A 83 -7.38 -9.13 3.56
CA THR A 83 -8.09 -9.15 4.85
C THR A 83 -7.59 -10.26 5.77
N ASP A 84 -6.33 -10.68 5.60
CA ASP A 84 -5.73 -11.78 6.37
C ASP A 84 -5.83 -11.51 7.89
N PRO A 85 -6.60 -12.33 8.65
CA PRO A 85 -6.74 -12.13 10.09
C PRO A 85 -5.44 -12.41 10.87
N GLY A 86 -4.48 -13.11 10.26
CA GLY A 86 -3.14 -13.32 10.81
C GLY A 86 -2.22 -12.10 10.68
N HIS A 87 -2.65 -11.04 9.99
CA HIS A 87 -1.87 -9.80 9.87
C HIS A 87 -2.46 -8.70 10.76
N VAL A 88 -1.79 -8.45 11.89
CA VAL A 88 -2.21 -7.50 12.92
C VAL A 88 -1.15 -6.42 13.09
N MET A 89 -1.58 -5.18 13.14
CA MET A 89 -0.71 -4.01 13.29
C MET A 89 -1.00 -3.33 14.63
N LEU A 90 -0.04 -3.33 15.54
CA LEU A 90 -0.14 -2.68 16.85
C LEU A 90 0.43 -1.26 16.79
N TYR A 91 -0.40 -0.28 17.12
CA TYR A 91 -0.05 1.13 17.19
C TYR A 91 0.28 1.56 18.62
N ASP A 92 1.02 2.67 18.76
CA ASP A 92 1.48 3.21 20.04
C ASP A 92 0.33 3.60 21.01
N ASP A 93 -0.88 3.82 20.49
CA ASP A 93 -2.08 4.16 21.26
C ASP A 93 -2.85 2.92 21.78
N GLY A 94 -2.35 1.72 21.50
CA GLY A 94 -2.95 0.44 21.90
C GLY A 94 -3.98 -0.10 20.90
N GLU A 95 -4.17 0.56 19.75
CA GLU A 95 -4.95 -0.02 18.66
C GLU A 95 -4.22 -1.25 18.08
N ALA A 96 -4.88 -2.39 18.05
CA ALA A 96 -4.43 -3.61 17.40
C ALA A 96 -5.32 -3.85 16.18
N ARG A 97 -4.89 -3.33 15.02
CA ARG A 97 -5.69 -3.30 13.80
C ARG A 97 -5.49 -4.56 12.97
N GLN A 98 -6.56 -5.26 12.64
CA GLN A 98 -6.51 -6.32 11.63
C GLN A 98 -6.39 -5.71 10.23
N GLN A 99 -5.67 -6.40 9.34
CA GLN A 99 -5.60 -6.03 7.94
C GLN A 99 -6.99 -5.91 7.29
N PHE A 100 -7.22 -4.76 6.64
CA PHE A 100 -8.22 -4.60 5.60
C PHE A 100 -7.65 -3.60 4.59
N SER A 101 -7.16 -4.09 3.45
CA SER A 101 -6.50 -3.25 2.46
C SER A 101 -6.94 -3.61 1.04
N ILE A 102 -7.27 -2.60 0.26
CA ILE A 102 -7.69 -2.75 -1.14
C ILE A 102 -6.55 -2.24 -2.03
N CYS A 103 -6.06 -3.10 -2.93
CA CYS A 103 -5.01 -2.73 -3.88
C CYS A 103 -5.62 -2.37 -5.23
N PHE A 104 -5.36 -1.15 -5.69
CA PHE A 104 -5.73 -0.66 -7.02
C PHE A 104 -4.54 -0.70 -7.95
N ARG A 105 -4.78 -1.00 -9.24
CA ARG A 105 -3.83 -0.64 -10.30
C ARG A 105 -4.17 0.74 -10.80
N ALA A 106 -3.14 1.57 -10.98
CA ALA A 106 -3.28 2.93 -11.43
C ALA A 106 -2.15 3.30 -12.40
N ARG A 107 -2.36 4.39 -13.14
CA ARG A 107 -1.34 4.98 -14.02
C ARG A 107 -1.12 6.45 -13.64
N PRO A 108 0.12 6.97 -13.73
CA PRO A 108 0.37 8.39 -13.51
C PRO A 108 -0.23 9.20 -14.67
N VAL A 109 -0.78 10.37 -14.37
CA VAL A 109 -1.31 11.31 -15.37
C VAL A 109 -0.65 12.70 -15.31
N ALA A 110 -0.05 13.05 -14.17
CA ALA A 110 0.70 14.29 -13.99
C ALA A 110 1.52 14.23 -12.68
N GLY A 111 2.30 15.28 -12.44
CA GLY A 111 3.04 15.46 -11.19
C GLY A 111 4.50 15.10 -11.28
N GLU A 112 5.24 15.48 -10.25
CA GLU A 112 6.65 15.16 -10.06
C GLU A 112 6.84 14.58 -8.68
N VAL A 113 7.80 13.68 -8.58
CA VAL A 113 8.08 12.96 -7.34
C VAL A 113 8.47 13.93 -6.23
N ARG A 114 7.77 13.83 -5.09
CA ARG A 114 8.01 14.61 -3.88
C ARG A 114 7.72 13.75 -2.65
N THR A 115 8.49 13.95 -1.59
CA THR A 115 8.25 13.37 -0.27
C THR A 115 7.13 14.07 0.52
N SER A 116 6.77 13.48 1.66
CA SER A 116 5.85 14.02 2.68
C SER A 116 6.46 13.80 4.08
N ASP A 117 5.75 14.18 5.15
CA ASP A 117 6.18 13.87 6.53
C ASP A 117 6.16 12.36 6.84
N GLU A 118 5.36 11.60 6.09
CA GLU A 118 5.20 10.14 6.25
C GLU A 118 6.14 9.33 5.34
N THR A 119 6.79 10.01 4.37
CA THR A 119 7.58 9.37 3.33
C THR A 119 8.96 10.03 3.20
N THR A 120 10.02 9.26 3.46
CA THR A 120 11.41 9.76 3.41
C THR A 120 12.01 9.72 2.00
N GLN A 121 11.52 8.83 1.15
CA GLN A 121 11.93 8.71 -0.24
C GLN A 121 10.78 8.23 -1.12
N VAL A 122 10.79 8.65 -2.38
CA VAL A 122 9.84 8.20 -3.39
C VAL A 122 10.63 7.86 -4.65
N ARG A 123 10.38 6.69 -5.24
CA ARG A 123 11.13 6.21 -6.40
C ARG A 123 10.23 5.49 -7.39
N TRP A 124 10.53 5.66 -8.67
CA TRP A 124 10.14 4.71 -9.71
C TRP A 124 11.14 3.56 -9.71
N VAL A 125 10.64 2.34 -9.58
CA VAL A 125 11.45 1.13 -9.41
C VAL A 125 11.07 0.10 -10.47
N SER A 126 12.06 -0.35 -11.24
CA SER A 126 11.87 -1.43 -12.20
C SER A 126 11.41 -2.71 -11.46
N PRO A 127 10.44 -3.46 -11.99
CA PRO A 127 10.03 -4.75 -11.42
C PRO A 127 11.19 -5.73 -11.19
N ALA A 128 12.25 -5.64 -12.01
CA ALA A 128 13.43 -6.50 -11.88
C ALA A 128 14.25 -6.21 -10.61
N ASP A 129 14.17 -4.98 -10.09
CA ASP A 129 15.00 -4.51 -8.97
C ASP A 129 14.25 -4.60 -7.62
N LEU A 130 12.97 -5.02 -7.63
CA LEU A 130 12.13 -5.09 -6.42
C LEU A 130 12.72 -5.98 -5.31
N SER A 131 13.62 -6.92 -5.62
CA SER A 131 14.32 -7.73 -4.61
C SER A 131 15.35 -6.96 -3.80
N GLU A 132 15.80 -5.80 -4.28
CA GLU A 132 16.79 -4.95 -3.59
C GLU A 132 16.17 -4.08 -2.48
N PHE A 133 14.83 -4.02 -2.45
CA PHE A 133 14.07 -3.19 -1.51
C PHE A 133 13.52 -4.04 -0.36
N ASP A 134 13.71 -3.56 0.87
CA ASP A 134 13.07 -4.13 2.06
C ASP A 134 11.57 -3.82 2.04
N ILE A 135 10.80 -4.75 1.46
CA ILE A 135 9.34 -4.67 1.30
C ILE A 135 8.73 -5.77 2.16
N HIS A 136 7.76 -5.39 3.01
CA HIS A 136 7.06 -6.34 3.86
C HIS A 136 6.38 -7.46 3.03
N PRO A 137 6.39 -8.73 3.47
CA PRO A 137 5.85 -9.85 2.68
C PRO A 137 4.41 -9.65 2.19
N THR A 138 3.53 -9.08 3.03
CA THR A 138 2.13 -8.81 2.65
C THR A 138 2.02 -7.73 1.57
N MET A 139 2.94 -6.77 1.53
CA MET A 139 3.01 -5.76 0.48
C MET A 139 3.59 -6.33 -0.81
N ARG A 140 4.62 -7.18 -0.71
CA ARG A 140 5.22 -7.88 -1.84
C ARG A 140 4.19 -8.74 -2.59
N LEU A 141 3.35 -9.46 -1.86
CA LEU A 141 2.23 -10.22 -2.42
C LEU A 141 1.27 -9.35 -3.26
N ARG A 142 0.94 -8.15 -2.78
CA ARG A 142 0.06 -7.21 -3.49
C ARG A 142 0.69 -6.73 -4.79
N ILE A 143 1.99 -6.42 -4.75
CA ILE A 143 2.77 -6.01 -5.92
C ILE A 143 2.78 -7.16 -6.96
N GLU A 144 3.07 -8.39 -6.53
CA GLU A 144 3.04 -9.57 -7.41
C GLU A 144 1.68 -9.80 -8.05
N HIS A 145 0.60 -9.73 -7.26
CA HIS A 145 -0.76 -9.84 -7.78
C HIS A 145 -1.12 -8.72 -8.77
N ALA A 146 -0.67 -7.49 -8.51
CA ALA A 146 -0.91 -6.36 -9.40
C ALA A 146 -0.10 -6.46 -10.70
N MET A 147 1.11 -7.01 -10.67
CA MET A 147 1.96 -7.24 -11.84
C MET A 147 1.46 -8.39 -12.72
N ASP A 148 0.84 -9.43 -12.14
CA ASP A 148 0.40 -10.60 -12.89
C ASP A 148 -0.83 -10.31 -13.76
N ARG A 149 -0.56 -9.91 -15.00
CA ARG A 149 -1.58 -9.63 -16.03
C ARG A 149 -2.37 -10.87 -16.46
N LYS A 150 -1.99 -12.09 -16.05
CA LYS A 150 -2.78 -13.30 -16.32
C LYS A 150 -3.94 -13.45 -15.34
N ARG A 151 -3.93 -12.74 -14.21
CA ARG A 151 -5.05 -12.73 -13.27
C ARG A 151 -6.22 -11.97 -13.87
N ILE A 152 -7.29 -12.70 -14.16
CA ILE A 152 -8.52 -12.18 -14.75
C ILE A 152 -9.55 -11.73 -13.69
N ALA A 153 -9.27 -11.97 -12.41
CA ALA A 153 -10.14 -11.61 -11.31
C ALA A 153 -9.32 -11.04 -10.14
N PRO A 154 -9.88 -10.08 -9.37
CA PRO A 154 -9.24 -9.58 -8.17
C PRO A 154 -9.02 -10.70 -7.14
N TYR A 155 -7.93 -10.59 -6.38
CA TYR A 155 -7.75 -11.40 -5.19
C TYR A 155 -8.80 -11.06 -4.12
N VAL A 156 -9.30 -12.06 -3.39
CA VAL A 156 -10.25 -11.89 -2.29
C VAL A 156 -9.82 -12.84 -1.17
N GLY A 157 -9.21 -12.31 -0.10
CA GLY A 157 -8.80 -13.10 1.06
C GLY A 157 -7.71 -12.44 1.88
#